data_AF-A0A7V9UE57-F1
#
_entry.id   AF-A0A7V9UE57-F1
#
_cell.length_a   1.000
_cell.length_b   1.000
_cell.length_c   1.000
_cell.angle_alpha   90.00
_cell.angle_beta   90.00
_cell.angle_gamma   90.00
#
_symmetry.space_group_name_H-M   'P 1'
#
loop_
_entity.id
_entity.type
_entity.pdbx_description
1 polymer ?
#
loop_
_entity_poly.entity_id
_entity_poly.type
_entity_poly.pdbx_seq_one_letter_code
_entity_poly.pdbx_strand_id
1 'polypeptide(L)' 'VKDSGLPRIRLHDLRHTHATLALAAGIHPKVVSERLGHSTVAFTMDVYSHAIPSMEAEAAETIANLVRGAGPAGGRP' A
#
# COMPACT_ATOMS: atom_id res chain seq x y z
N VAL A 1 -0.87 28.43 -5.69
CA VAL A 1 -1.53 27.11 -5.89
C VAL A 1 -2.76 27.17 -6.80
N LYS A 2 -3.44 28.31 -7.00
CA LYS A 2 -4.59 28.40 -7.93
C LYS A 2 -4.23 28.34 -9.44
N ASP A 3 -2.96 28.55 -9.81
CA ASP A 3 -2.53 28.63 -11.22
C ASP A 3 -1.91 27.34 -11.80
N SER A 4 -1.93 26.23 -11.08
CA SER A 4 -1.28 24.98 -11.53
C SER A 4 -2.19 24.05 -12.35
N GLY A 5 -3.44 24.41 -12.60
CA GLY A 5 -4.42 23.53 -13.30
C GLY A 5 -4.76 22.24 -12.54
N LEU A 6 -4.24 22.08 -11.32
CA LEU A 6 -4.44 20.90 -10.50
C LEU A 6 -5.76 20.98 -9.73
N PRO A 7 -6.45 19.84 -9.53
CA PRO A 7 -7.63 19.78 -8.68
C PRO A 7 -7.29 20.25 -7.26
N ARG A 8 -8.29 20.76 -6.54
CA ARG A 8 -8.10 21.27 -5.19
C ARG A 8 -7.81 20.11 -4.22
N ILE A 9 -6.54 19.98 -3.85
CA ILE A 9 -6.06 18.99 -2.87
C ILE A 9 -6.36 19.51 -1.45
N ARG A 10 -7.05 18.69 -0.65
CA ARG A 10 -7.30 18.91 0.77
C ARG A 10 -6.20 18.25 1.60
N LEU A 11 -5.99 18.70 2.84
CA LEU A 11 -5.02 18.06 3.76
C LEU A 11 -5.31 16.57 3.99
N HIS A 12 -6.59 16.19 3.99
CA HIS A 12 -7.05 14.79 4.00
C HIS A 12 -6.43 13.95 2.87
N ASP A 13 -6.28 14.53 1.66
CA ASP A 13 -5.83 13.78 0.49
C ASP A 13 -4.35 13.40 0.62
N LEU A 14 -3.57 14.21 1.35
CA LEU A 14 -2.18 13.87 1.72
C LEU A 14 -2.13 12.65 2.64
N ARG A 15 -3.05 12.58 3.62
CA ARG A 15 -3.18 11.41 4.50
C ARG A 15 -3.55 10.16 3.70
N HIS A 16 -4.45 10.30 2.72
CA HIS A 16 -4.84 9.23 1.82
C HIS A 16 -3.67 8.75 0.96
N THR A 17 -2.88 9.70 0.44
CA THR A 17 -1.67 9.43 -0.37
C THR A 17 -0.61 8.72 0.46
N HIS A 18 -0.35 9.17 1.69
CA HIS A 18 0.60 8.53 2.59
C HIS A 18 0.23 7.08 2.89
N ALA A 19 -1.03 6.82 3.22
CA ALA A 19 -1.51 5.46 3.48
C ALA A 19 -1.35 4.55 2.26
N THR A 20 -1.72 5.04 1.09
CA THR A 20 -1.63 4.30 -0.18
C THR A 20 -0.17 3.97 -0.52
N LEU A 21 0.74 4.94 -0.41
CA LEU A 21 2.17 4.73 -0.66
C LEU A 21 2.81 3.77 0.35
N ALA A 22 2.44 3.88 1.63
CA ALA A 22 2.96 3.00 2.67
C ALA A 22 2.55 1.53 2.42
N LEU A 23 1.28 1.32 2.05
CA LEU A 23 0.77 0.01 1.73
C LEU A 23 1.39 -0.53 0.43
N ALA A 24 1.49 0.29 -0.62
CA ALA A 24 2.15 -0.09 -1.87
C ALA A 24 3.64 -0.44 -1.70
N ALA A 25 4.32 0.14 -0.70
CA ALA A 25 5.68 -0.22 -0.32
C ALA A 25 5.78 -1.53 0.51
N GLY A 26 4.68 -2.26 0.67
CA GLY A 26 4.62 -3.51 1.43
C GLY A 26 4.63 -3.32 2.96
N ILE A 27 4.42 -2.10 3.47
CA ILE A 27 4.34 -1.87 4.92
C ILE A 27 3.07 -2.52 5.45
N HIS A 28 3.24 -3.30 6.51
CA HIS A 28 2.13 -4.04 7.11
C HIS A 28 0.97 -3.10 7.52
N PRO A 29 -0.29 -3.42 7.16
CA PRO A 29 -1.45 -2.56 7.41
C PRO A 29 -1.65 -2.16 8.88
N LYS A 30 -1.25 -3.02 9.82
CA LYS A 30 -1.20 -2.71 11.26
C LYS A 30 -0.34 -1.49 11.57
N VAL A 31 0.86 -1.41 11.00
CA VAL A 31 1.81 -0.31 11.21
C VAL A 31 1.28 0.98 10.59
N VAL A 32 0.69 0.88 9.40
CA VAL A 32 0.05 2.03 8.73
C VAL A 32 -1.15 2.53 9.55
N SER A 33 -1.98 1.61 10.05
CA SER A 33 -3.14 1.92 10.92
C SER A 33 -2.71 2.65 12.19
N GLU A 34 -1.65 2.19 12.86
CA GLU A 34 -1.12 2.82 14.08
C GLU A 34 -0.55 4.22 13.81
N ARG A 35 0.22 4.38 12.73
CA ARG A 35 0.77 5.69 12.32
C ARG A 35 -0.31 6.71 11.98
N LEU A 36 -1.42 6.24 11.41
CA LEU A 36 -2.57 7.07 11.11
C LEU A 36 -3.44 7.30 12.35
N GLY A 37 -3.34 6.48 13.39
CA GLY A 37 -4.21 6.54 14.56
C GLY A 37 -5.62 5.99 14.28
N HIS A 38 -5.75 5.05 13.35
CA HIS A 38 -7.01 4.35 13.13
C HIS A 38 -7.24 3.33 14.24
N SER A 39 -8.46 3.32 14.78
CA SER A 39 -8.88 2.43 15.87
C SER A 39 -8.82 0.96 15.49
N THR A 40 -9.00 0.63 14.20
CA THR A 40 -8.94 -0.73 13.69
C THR A 40 -8.15 -0.82 12.39
N VAL A 41 -7.42 -1.93 12.24
CA VAL A 41 -6.75 -2.27 10.98
C VAL A 41 -7.78 -2.52 9.88
N ALA A 42 -8.94 -3.07 10.24
CA ALA A 42 -10.07 -3.26 9.33
C ALA A 42 -10.46 -1.96 8.62
N PHE A 43 -10.57 -0.84 9.35
CA PHE A 43 -10.84 0.47 8.74
C PHE A 43 -9.76 0.88 7.73
N THR A 44 -8.48 0.65 8.06
CA THR A 44 -7.37 0.93 7.14
C THR A 44 -7.44 0.05 5.89
N MET A 45 -7.76 -1.24 6.04
CA MET A 45 -7.89 -2.17 4.93
C MET A 45 -9.11 -1.84 4.06
N ASP A 46 -10.27 -1.56 4.65
CA ASP A 46 -11.48 -1.19 3.90
C ASP A 46 -11.25 0.08 3.06
N VAL A 47 -10.54 1.06 3.61
CA VAL A 47 -10.31 2.36 2.97
C VAL A 47 -9.20 2.33 1.94
N TYR A 48 -8.20 1.44 2.04
CA TYR A 48 -7.03 1.50 1.15
C TYR A 48 -6.74 0.22 0.35
N SER A 49 -7.37 -0.92 0.65
CA SER A 49 -7.11 -2.20 -0.05
C SER A 49 -7.31 -2.13 -1.57
N HIS A 50 -8.29 -1.37 -2.03
CA HIS A 50 -8.60 -1.22 -3.45
C HIS A 50 -7.51 -0.49 -4.25
N ALA A 51 -6.62 0.26 -3.58
CA ALA A 51 -5.50 0.95 -4.22
C ALA A 51 -4.28 0.03 -4.41
N ILE A 52 -4.39 -1.23 -3.99
CA ILE A 52 -3.32 -2.21 -3.95
C ILE A 52 -3.51 -3.44 -4.89
N PRO A 53 -4.08 -3.34 -6.11
CA PRO A 53 -4.19 -4.52 -6.99
C PRO A 53 -2.84 -5.19 -7.28
N SER A 54 -1.73 -4.44 -7.22
CA SER A 54 -0.39 -4.97 -7.48
C SER A 54 0.13 -5.92 -6.39
N MET A 55 -0.30 -5.77 -5.13
CA MET A 55 0.19 -6.65 -4.05
C MET A 55 -0.40 -8.05 -4.13
N GLU A 56 -1.61 -8.23 -4.69
CA GLU A 56 -2.17 -9.58 -4.87
C GLU A 56 -1.35 -10.39 -5.87
N ALA A 57 -0.95 -9.76 -6.98
CA ALA A 57 -0.09 -10.40 -7.99
C ALA A 57 1.29 -10.74 -7.41
N GLU A 58 1.91 -9.80 -6.67
CA GLU A 58 3.22 -10.00 -6.03
C GLU A 58 3.16 -11.06 -4.91
N ALA A 59 2.08 -11.08 -4.13
CA ALA A 59 1.86 -12.11 -3.11
C ALA A 59 1.66 -13.49 -3.76
N ALA A 60 0.87 -13.57 -4.84
CA ALA A 60 0.69 -14.81 -5.58
C ALA A 60 2.03 -15.31 -6.17
N GLU A 61 2.84 -14.42 -6.73
CA GLU A 61 4.18 -14.76 -7.24
C GLU A 61 5.12 -15.24 -6.12
N THR A 62 5.11 -14.54 -4.98
CA THR A 62 5.90 -14.92 -3.79
C THR A 62 5.50 -16.31 -3.29
N ILE A 63 4.21 -16.58 -3.13
CA ILE A 63 3.69 -17.90 -2.74
C ILE A 63 4.07 -18.95 -3.77
N ALA A 64 3.91 -18.64 -5.05
CA ALA A 64 4.24 -19.58 -6.11
C ALA A 64 5.74 -19.91 -6.15
N ASN A 65 6.62 -18.95 -5.83
CA ASN A 65 8.07 -19.18 -5.69
C ASN A 65 8.40 -20.06 -4.49
N LEU A 66 7.76 -19.81 -3.33
CA LEU A 66 7.90 -20.64 -2.14
C LEU A 66 7.44 -22.09 -2.39
N VAL A 67 6.29 -22.27 -3.05
CA VAL A 67 5.73 -23.59 -3.39
C VAL A 67 6.61 -24.34 -4.41
N ARG A 68 7.18 -23.62 -5.39
CA ARG A 68 8.10 -24.20 -6.37
C ARG A 68 9.49 -24.52 -5.81
N GLY A 69 9.78 -24.18 -4.55
CA GLY A 69 11.10 -24.37 -3.94
C GLY A 69 12.18 -23.43 -4.48
N ALA A 70 11.79 -22.37 -5.21
CA ALA A 70 12.71 -21.32 -5.62
C ALA A 70 12.86 -20.34 -4.46
N GLY A 71 14.02 -20.37 -3.77
CA GLY A 71 14.37 -19.35 -2.79
C GLY A 71 14.27 -17.93 -3.38
N PRO A 72 14.15 -16.88 -2.55
CA PRO A 72 13.83 -15.53 -3.01
C PRO A 72 14.80 -15.13 -4.12
N ALA A 73 14.25 -14.83 -5.29
CA ALA A 73 14.99 -14.41 -6.47
C ALA A 73 15.68 -13.07 -6.17
N GLY A 74 16.85 -13.16 -5.54
CA GLY A 74 17.74 -12.05 -5.34
C GLY A 74 18.23 -11.54 -6.69
N GLY A 75 18.01 -10.25 -6.92
CA GLY A 75 18.68 -9.47 -7.95
C GLY A 75 18.02 -9.55 -9.33
N ARG A 76 17.38 -8.46 -9.73
CA ARG A 76 17.40 -8.03 -11.13
C ARG A 76 18.11 -6.68 -11.21
N PRO A 77 18.96 -6.46 -12.23
CA PRO A 77 19.78 -5.26 -12.40
C PRO A 77 18.96 -4.00 -12.61
#